data_AF-A0A1H8IPM7-F1
#
_entry.id   AF-A0A1H8IPM7-F1
#
_cell.length_a   1.000
_cell.length_b   1.000
_cell.length_c   1.000
_cell.angle_alpha   90.00
_cell.angle_beta   90.00
_cell.angle_gamma   90.00
#
_symmetry.space_group_name_H-M   'P 1'
#
loop_
_entity.id
_entity.type
_entity.pdbx_description
1 polymer ?
#
loop_
_entity_poly.entity_id
_entity_poly.type
_entity_poly.pdbx_seq_one_letter_code
_entity_poly.pdbx_strand_id
1 'polypeptide(L)'
;KLPIETINLVGPDTLTGADVAAIWSDVLGRPVVYGGDDPSGFEANMATFMPRWTAYEMRLMAERYVSDGMIPEDGDRERLVGILGRPLHGYSETARALAAA
;
A
#
# COMPACT_ATOMS: atom_id res chain seq x y z
N LYS A 1 -3.20 -31.00 -19.77
CA LYS A 1 -2.68 -29.65 -19.44
C LYS A 1 -2.58 -29.58 -17.93
N LEU A 2 -1.45 -29.13 -17.38
CA LEU A 2 -1.38 -28.85 -15.94
C LEU A 2 -2.27 -27.63 -15.63
N PRO A 3 -2.92 -27.59 -14.46
CA PRO A 3 -3.72 -26.44 -14.05
C PRO A 3 -2.81 -25.20 -13.92
N ILE A 4 -3.33 -24.05 -14.37
CA ILE A 4 -2.75 -22.74 -14.08
C ILE A 4 -3.42 -22.25 -12.82
N GLU A 5 -2.62 -21.77 -11.87
CA GLU A 5 -3.09 -21.25 -10.60
C GLU A 5 -2.60 -19.81 -10.42
N THR A 6 -3.50 -18.94 -9.97
CA THR A 6 -3.20 -17.55 -9.62
C THR A 6 -3.10 -17.41 -8.11
N ILE A 7 -2.14 -16.62 -7.63
CA ILE A 7 -1.92 -16.32 -6.21
C ILE A 7 -1.97 -14.81 -6.03
N ASN A 8 -2.80 -14.32 -5.11
CA ASN A 8 -2.76 -12.93 -4.67
C ASN A 8 -1.58 -12.75 -3.71
N LEU A 9 -0.72 -11.76 -3.98
CA LEU A 9 0.39 -11.43 -3.10
C LEU A 9 -0.05 -10.31 -2.15
N VAL A 10 -0.16 -10.64 -0.86
CA VAL A 10 -0.78 -9.76 0.14
C VAL A 10 0.10 -9.66 1.39
N GLY A 11 -0.05 -8.57 2.14
CA GLY A 11 0.57 -8.38 3.45
C GLY A 11 -0.24 -9.02 4.58
N PRO A 12 0.33 -9.09 5.80
CA PRO A 12 -0.39 -9.60 6.97
C PRO A 12 -1.54 -8.68 7.39
N ASP A 13 -1.40 -7.37 7.20
CA ASP A 13 -2.33 -6.36 7.70
C ASP A 13 -3.05 -5.64 6.54
N THR A 14 -4.34 -5.35 6.72
CA THR A 14 -5.06 -4.38 5.89
C THR A 14 -4.96 -3.02 6.56
N LEU A 15 -4.26 -2.07 5.93
CA LEU A 15 -3.96 -0.77 6.51
C LEU A 15 -4.67 0.35 5.76
N THR A 16 -5.21 1.30 6.50
CA THR A 16 -5.71 2.57 5.96
C THR A 16 -4.58 3.58 5.81
N GLY A 17 -4.84 4.68 5.09
CA GLY A 17 -3.90 5.79 5.02
C GLY A 17 -3.57 6.40 6.39
N ALA A 18 -4.54 6.42 7.32
CA ALA A 18 -4.34 6.86 8.69
C ALA A 18 -3.43 5.90 9.47
N ASP A 19 -3.59 4.60 9.30
CA ASP A 19 -2.73 3.60 9.94
C ASP A 19 -1.28 3.72 9.45
N VAL A 20 -1.09 3.91 8.14
CA VAL A 20 0.23 4.12 7.55
C VAL A 20 0.87 5.41 8.07
N ALA A 21 0.12 6.51 8.17
CA ALA A 21 0.60 7.76 8.75
C ALA A 21 0.97 7.61 10.23
N ALA A 22 0.21 6.84 11.01
CA ALA A 22 0.52 6.54 12.40
C ALA A 22 1.83 5.72 12.52
N ILE A 23 2.02 4.69 11.67
CA ILE A 23 3.26 3.91 11.62
C ILE A 23 4.46 4.82 11.36
N TRP A 24 4.36 5.71 10.36
CA TRP A 24 5.45 6.64 10.06
C TRP A 24 5.67 7.69 11.16
N SER A 25 4.62 8.10 11.86
CA SER A 25 4.75 9.00 13.02
C SER A 25 5.56 8.35 14.14
N ASP A 26 5.27 7.08 14.45
CA ASP A 26 6.00 6.28 15.43
C ASP A 26 7.47 6.10 15.02
N VAL A 27 7.70 5.66 13.78
CA VAL A 27 9.05 5.39 13.27
C VAL A 27 9.93 6.63 13.22
N LEU A 28 9.39 7.79 12.81
CA LEU A 28 10.16 9.02 12.65
C LEU A 28 10.21 9.89 13.92
N GLY A 29 9.42 9.56 14.96
CA GLY A 29 9.31 10.37 16.18
C GLY A 29 8.76 11.78 15.95
N ARG A 30 7.99 11.99 14.88
CA ARG A 30 7.36 13.28 14.55
C ARG A 30 5.97 13.07 13.95
N PRO A 31 5.04 14.02 14.12
CA PRO A 31 3.70 13.89 13.54
C PRO A 31 3.74 13.78 12.01
N VAL A 32 3.14 12.71 11.48
CA VAL A 32 2.83 12.52 10.07
C VAL A 32 1.32 12.40 9.94
N VAL A 33 0.72 13.23 9.10
CA VAL A 33 -0.74 13.29 8.93
C VAL A 33 -1.11 12.73 7.57
N TYR A 34 -2.13 11.88 7.55
CA TYR A 34 -2.71 11.41 6.30
C TYR A 34 -3.39 12.59 5.57
N GLY A 35 -3.00 12.83 4.31
CA GLY A 35 -3.46 13.97 3.52
C GLY A 35 -4.93 13.89 3.06
N GLY A 36 -5.61 12.79 3.35
CA GLY A 36 -6.98 12.55 2.95
C GLY A 36 -7.12 11.79 1.64
N ASP A 37 -8.37 11.58 1.26
CA ASP A 37 -8.80 10.69 0.18
C ASP A 37 -8.98 11.40 -1.17
N ASP A 38 -8.64 12.69 -1.25
CA ASP A 38 -8.67 13.48 -2.49
C ASP A 38 -7.29 13.48 -3.17
N PRO A 39 -7.12 12.76 -4.30
CA PRO A 39 -5.84 12.69 -5.01
C PRO A 39 -5.60 13.90 -5.94
N SER A 40 -6.45 14.93 -5.93
CA SER A 40 -6.25 16.14 -6.76
C SER A 40 -4.90 16.82 -6.51
N GLY A 41 -4.48 16.92 -5.24
CA GLY A 41 -3.18 17.47 -4.85
C GLY A 41 -2.01 16.59 -5.31
N PHE A 42 -2.20 15.28 -5.33
CA PHE A 42 -1.22 14.32 -5.83
C PHE A 42 -1.03 14.46 -7.35
N GLU A 43 -2.12 14.59 -8.12
CA GLU A 43 -2.06 14.85 -9.56
C GLU A 43 -1.33 16.17 -9.84
N ALA A 44 -1.70 17.24 -9.16
CA ALA A 44 -1.10 18.57 -9.36
C ALA A 44 0.41 18.55 -9.11
N ASN A 45 0.86 17.85 -8.06
CA ASN A 45 2.28 17.68 -7.77
C ASN A 45 2.99 16.83 -8.83
N MET A 46 2.41 15.68 -9.22
CA MET A 46 2.97 14.80 -10.25
C MET A 46 3.13 15.52 -11.61
N ALA A 47 2.16 16.34 -12.00
CA ALA A 47 2.19 17.08 -13.26
C ALA A 47 3.32 18.12 -13.34
N THR A 48 4.02 18.42 -12.24
CA THR A 48 5.19 19.30 -12.25
C THR A 48 6.44 18.62 -12.82
N PHE A 49 6.52 17.29 -12.76
CA PHE A 49 7.71 16.53 -13.18
C PHE A 49 7.40 15.34 -14.11
N MET A 50 6.13 15.02 -14.37
CA MET A 50 5.70 13.99 -15.33
C MET A 50 4.78 14.54 -16.41
N PRO A 51 4.64 13.84 -17.55
CA PRO A 51 3.61 14.15 -18.53
C PRO A 51 2.22 14.19 -17.90
N ARG A 52 1.41 15.18 -18.27
CA ARG A 52 0.09 15.42 -17.68
C ARG A 52 -0.85 14.21 -17.76
N TRP A 53 -0.78 13.44 -18.86
CA TRP A 53 -1.60 12.24 -19.02
C TRP A 53 -1.23 11.16 -17.99
N THR A 54 0.05 11.02 -17.64
CA THR A 54 0.51 10.06 -16.62
C THR A 54 0.05 10.48 -15.23
N ALA A 55 0.11 11.78 -14.92
CA ALA A 55 -0.41 12.29 -13.65
C ALA A 55 -1.92 12.02 -13.51
N TYR A 56 -2.68 12.21 -14.59
CA TYR A 56 -4.11 11.91 -14.64
C TYR A 56 -4.41 10.40 -14.46
N GLU A 57 -3.66 9.52 -15.11
CA GLU A 57 -3.82 8.06 -14.93
C GLU A 57 -3.51 7.62 -13.50
N MET A 58 -2.47 8.19 -12.88
CA MET A 58 -2.11 7.92 -11.49
C MET A 58 -3.19 8.41 -10.51
N ARG A 59 -3.84 9.54 -10.80
CA ARG A 59 -5.02 9.98 -10.03
C ARG A 59 -6.13 8.95 -10.10
N LEU A 60 -6.49 8.46 -11.29
CA LEU A 60 -7.56 7.48 -11.45
C LEU A 60 -7.27 6.17 -10.71
N MET A 61 -6.01 5.70 -10.72
CA MET A 61 -5.62 4.55 -9.92
C MET A 61 -5.76 4.81 -8.42
N ALA A 62 -5.29 5.97 -7.94
CA ALA A 62 -5.42 6.36 -6.54
C ALA A 62 -6.88 6.46 -6.09
N GLU A 63 -7.77 7.04 -6.91
CA GLU A 63 -9.21 7.12 -6.62
C GLU A 63 -9.84 5.74 -6.45
N ARG A 64 -9.44 4.78 -7.29
CA ARG A 64 -9.90 3.39 -7.17
C ARG A 64 -9.38 2.72 -5.92
N TYR A 65 -8.11 2.89 -5.57
CA TYR A 65 -7.56 2.31 -4.34
C TYR A 65 -8.23 2.86 -3.08
N VAL A 66 -8.54 4.15 -3.07
CA VAL A 66 -9.25 4.80 -1.96
C VAL A 66 -10.70 4.33 -1.88
N SER A 67 -11.38 4.14 -3.02
CA SER A 67 -12.79 3.76 -3.05
C SER A 67 -13.03 2.28 -2.73
N ASP A 68 -12.25 1.39 -3.33
CA ASP A 68 -12.45 -0.06 -3.22
C ASP A 68 -11.64 -0.69 -2.07
N GLY A 69 -10.56 -0.01 -1.64
CA GLY A 69 -9.57 -0.55 -0.73
C GLY A 69 -8.68 -1.61 -1.39
N MET A 70 -7.57 -1.94 -0.73
CA MET A 70 -6.70 -3.06 -1.11
C MET A 70 -6.90 -4.20 -0.11
N ILE A 71 -8.08 -4.83 -0.18
CA ILE A 71 -8.49 -5.87 0.77
C ILE A 71 -8.21 -7.25 0.14
N PRO A 72 -7.43 -8.12 0.80
CA PRO A 72 -7.17 -9.47 0.31
C PRO A 72 -8.41 -10.36 0.41
N GLU A 73 -8.46 -11.43 -0.38
CA GLU A 73 -9.53 -12.44 -0.27
C GLU A 73 -9.31 -13.31 0.98
N ASP A 74 -10.41 -13.89 1.48
CA ASP A 74 -10.36 -14.83 2.60
C ASP A 74 -9.46 -16.03 2.24
N GLY A 75 -8.46 -16.31 3.07
CA GLY A 75 -7.52 -17.41 2.85
C GLY A 75 -6.23 -17.04 2.11
N ASP A 76 -6.12 -15.84 1.51
CA ASP A 76 -4.91 -15.43 0.78
C ASP A 76 -3.68 -15.41 1.69
N ARG A 77 -3.85 -14.91 2.91
CA ARG A 77 -2.76 -14.83 3.90
C ARG A 77 -2.33 -16.20 4.36
N GLU A 78 -3.27 -17.06 4.72
CA GLU A 78 -3.05 -18.42 5.20
C GLU A 78 -2.33 -19.25 4.13
N ARG A 79 -2.76 -19.11 2.87
CA ARG A 79 -2.14 -19.76 1.72
C ARG A 79 -0.70 -19.30 1.54
N LEU A 80 -0.42 -18.00 1.58
CA LEU A 80 0.95 -17.48 1.48
C LEU A 80 1.83 -17.95 2.64
N VAL A 81 1.33 -17.90 3.88
CA VAL A 81 2.05 -18.40 5.06
C VAL A 81 2.36 -19.90 4.92
N GLY A 82 1.40 -20.69 4.43
CA GLY A 82 1.58 -22.11 4.19
C GLY A 82 2.65 -22.41 3.13
N ILE A 83 2.67 -21.64 2.03
CA ILE A 83 3.67 -21.77 0.95
C ILE A 83 5.06 -21.35 1.45
N LEU A 84 5.15 -20.25 2.19
CA LEU A 84 6.43 -19.66 2.63
C LEU A 84 7.02 -20.36 3.86
N GLY A 85 6.20 -21.06 4.65
CA GLY A 85 6.62 -21.70 5.90
C GLY A 85 7.01 -20.73 7.01
N ARG A 86 6.56 -19.46 6.92
CA ARG A 86 6.87 -18.39 7.88
C ARG A 86 5.78 -17.31 7.89
N PRO A 87 5.68 -16.48 8.94
CA PRO A 87 4.84 -15.28 8.93
C PRO A 87 5.23 -14.30 7.82
N LEU A 88 4.24 -13.56 7.32
CA LEU A 88 4.44 -12.48 6.35
C LEU A 88 5.07 -11.27 7.06
N HIS A 89 5.89 -10.52 6.33
CA HIS A 89 6.47 -9.28 6.87
C HIS A 89 5.41 -8.18 6.93
N GLY A 90 5.34 -7.50 8.08
CA GLY A 90 4.44 -6.37 8.27
C GLY A 90 4.97 -5.09 7.67
N TYR A 91 4.06 -4.15 7.38
CA TYR A 91 4.44 -2.84 6.86
C TYR A 91 5.33 -2.06 7.84
N SER A 92 5.04 -2.15 9.15
CA SER A 92 5.82 -1.48 10.20
C SER A 92 7.27 -1.97 10.29
N GLU A 93 7.53 -3.24 9.99
CA GLU A 93 8.90 -3.77 9.89
C GLU A 93 9.65 -3.11 8.73
N THR A 94 9.01 -3.03 7.57
CA THR A 94 9.55 -2.36 6.39
C THR A 94 9.82 -0.88 6.65
N ALA A 95 8.88 -0.17 7.29
CA ALA A 95 9.04 1.24 7.61
C ALA A 95 10.25 1.49 8.52
N ARG A 96 10.45 0.67 9.56
CA ARG A 96 11.62 0.74 10.43
C ARG A 96 12.93 0.44 9.70
N ALA A 97 12.93 -0.57 8.82
CA ALA A 97 14.11 -0.90 8.02
C ALA A 97 14.51 0.25 7.09
N LEU A 98 13.54 0.91 6.45
CA LEU A 98 13.78 2.07 5.59
C LEU A 98 14.29 3.29 6.34
N ALA A 99 13.77 3.55 7.55
CA ALA A 99 14.22 4.69 8.36
C ALA A 99 15.64 4.51 8.93
N ALA A 100 16.13 3.28 8.99
CA ALA A 100 17.48 2.95 9.46
C ALA A 100 18.54 2.92 8.35
N ALA A 101 18.13 2.99 7.07
CA ALA A 101 19.01 2.98 5.89
C ALA A 101 19.48 4.39 5.52
#